data_AF-A0A6M3LMV8-F1
#
_entry.id   AF-A0A6M3LMV8-F1
#
_cell.length_a   1.000
_cell.length_b   1.000
_cell.length_c   1.000
_cell.angle_alpha   90.00
_cell.angle_beta   90.00
_cell.angle_gamma   90.00
#
_symmetry.space_group_name_H-M   'P 1'
#
loop_
_entity.id
_entity.type
_entity.pdbx_description
1 polymer ?
#
loop_
_entity_poly.entity_id
_entity_poly.type
_entity_poly.pdbx_seq_one_letter_code
_entity_poly.pdbx_strand_id
1 'polypeptide(L)' 'MSTIKVLVNNQGANGRIAIDVELVRRTPKTLWVRLPDGHIITRKVSRDLVTAEALVKGDK' A
#
# COMPACT_ATOMS: atom_id res chain seq x y z
N MET A 1 12.63 8.69 6.12
CA MET A 1 12.07 7.66 5.21
C MET A 1 10.65 8.08 4.86
N SER A 2 10.20 7.89 3.61
CA SER A 2 8.87 8.35 3.18
C SER A 2 7.82 7.28 3.46
N THR A 3 6.74 7.65 4.15
CA THR A 3 5.60 6.77 4.42
C THR A 3 4.57 6.90 3.30
N ILE A 4 4.01 5.78 2.84
CA ILE A 4 2.95 5.74 1.83
C ILE A 4 1.80 4.84 2.30
N LYS A 5 0.60 5.06 1.78
CA LYS A 5 -0.53 4.14 1.99
C LYS A 5 -0.57 3.07 0.90
N VAL A 6 -0.57 1.81 1.32
CA VAL A 6 -0.77 0.68 0.41
C VAL A 6 -1.87 -0.23 0.90
N LEU A 7 -2.58 -0.84 -0.04
CA LEU A 7 -3.50 -1.93 0.23
C LEU A 7 -2.70 -3.21 0.50
N VAL A 8 -2.96 -3.87 1.62
CA VAL A 8 -2.46 -5.21 1.95
C VAL A 8 -3.63 -6.14 2.21
N ASN A 9 -3.42 -7.44 1.99
CA ASN A 9 -4.44 -8.44 2.33
C ASN A 9 -4.48 -8.58 3.85
N ASN A 10 -5.67 -8.50 4.44
CA ASN A 10 -5.83 -8.77 5.86
C ASN A 10 -5.73 -10.29 6.07
N GLN A 11 -4.71 -10.77 6.79
CA GLN A 11 -4.51 -12.22 7.00
C GLN A 11 -5.56 -12.89 7.90
N GLY A 12 -6.56 -12.17 8.40
CA GLY A 12 -7.66 -12.74 9.18
C GLY A 12 -9.07 -12.41 8.66
N ALA A 13 -9.20 -11.67 7.56
CA ALA A 13 -10.51 -11.27 7.03
C ALA A 13 -10.50 -11.29 5.49
N ASN A 14 -11.65 -11.61 4.89
CA ASN A 14 -11.86 -11.49 3.45
C ASN A 14 -11.86 -10.01 3.05
N GLY A 15 -10.68 -9.42 2.82
CA GLY A 15 -10.57 -8.01 2.44
C GLY A 15 -9.14 -7.52 2.28
N ARG A 16 -9.04 -6.33 1.67
CA ARG A 16 -7.80 -5.54 1.63
C ARG A 16 -7.98 -4.33 2.54
N ILE A 17 -6.95 -4.02 3.32
CA ILE A 17 -6.91 -2.84 4.18
C ILE A 17 -5.82 -1.89 3.70
N ALA A 18 -6.07 -0.59 3.76
CA ALA A 18 -5.05 0.42 3.53
C ALA A 18 -4.27 0.64 4.82
N ILE A 19 -2.96 0.47 4.77
CA ILE A 19 -2.07 0.72 5.90
C ILE A 19 -0.92 1.64 5.48
N ASP A 20 -0.42 2.41 6.45
CA ASP A 20 0.77 3.22 6.30
C ASP A 20 2.01 2.33 6.40
N VAL A 21 2.90 2.43 5.41
CA VAL A 21 4.12 1.61 5.29
C VAL A 21 5.31 2.47 4.89
N GLU A 22 6.52 2.05 5.25
CA GLU A 22 7.72 2.75 4.80
C GLU A 22 8.07 2.34 3.37
N LEU A 23 8.27 3.33 2.49
CA LEU A 23 8.77 3.07 1.14
C LEU A 23 10.27 2.76 1.17
N VAL A 24 10.63 1.55 0.76
CA VAL A 24 12.02 1.13 0.61
C VAL A 24 12.52 1.41 -0.80
N ARG A 25 11.72 1.06 -1.82
CA ARG A 25 12.05 1.29 -3.24
C ARG A 25 10.78 1.43 -4.08
N ARG A 26 10.83 2.27 -5.11
CA ARG A 26 9.76 2.41 -6.11
C ARG A 26 10.31 2.21 -7.52
N THR A 27 9.62 1.41 -8.30
CA THR A 27 9.74 1.36 -9.77
C THR A 27 8.39 1.77 -10.38
N PRO A 28 8.30 1.97 -11.71
CA PRO A 28 7.03 2.33 -12.34
C PRO A 28 5.90 1.32 -12.12
N LYS A 29 6.23 0.04 -11.89
CA LYS A 29 5.24 -1.05 -11.75
C LYS A 29 5.14 -1.62 -10.33
N THR A 30 6.19 -1.51 -9.52
CA THR A 30 6.33 -2.22 -8.25
C THR A 30 6.82 -1.30 -7.13
N LEU A 31 6.32 -1.57 -5.93
CA LEU A 31 6.72 -0.93 -4.67
C LEU A 31 7.34 -2.00 -3.78
N TRP A 32 8.47 -1.69 -3.17
CA TRP A 32 9.02 -2.43 -2.04
C TRP A 32 8.75 -1.60 -0.81
N VAL A 33 7.99 -2.17 0.12
CA VAL A 33 7.54 -1.47 1.30
C VAL A 33 7.86 -2.29 2.53
N ARG A 34 8.27 -1.62 3.61
CA ARG A 34 8.44 -2.22 4.92
C ARG A 34 7.16 -2.01 5.71
N LEU A 35 6.58 -3.12 6.15
CA LEU A 35 5.41 -3.19 7.02
C LEU A 35 5.79 -2.78 8.46
N PRO A 36 4.80 -2.42 9.30
CA PRO A 36 5.04 -2.09 10.71
C PRO A 36 5.66 -3.22 11.54
N ASP A 37 5.47 -4.48 11.13
CA ASP A 37 6.08 -5.66 11.75
C ASP A 37 7.57 -5.85 11.37
N GLY A 38 8.12 -4.97 10.52
CA GLY A 38 9.50 -5.02 10.04
C GLY A 38 9.71 -5.82 8.75
N HIS A 39 8.70 -6.55 8.27
CA HIS A 39 8.82 -7.33 7.04
C HIS A 39 8.77 -6.47 5.78
N ILE A 40 9.55 -6.83 4.77
CA ILE A 40 9.54 -6.16 3.47
C ILE A 40 8.73 -6.98 2.48
N ILE A 41 7.72 -6.35 1.89
CA ILE A 41 6.88 -6.98 0.86
C ILE A 41 6.90 -6.16 -0.43
N THR A 42 6.53 -6.81 -1.53
CA THR A 42 6.33 -6.14 -2.83
C THR A 42 4.85 -5.94 -3.13
N ARG A 43 4.48 -4.76 -3.62
CA ARG A 43 3.11 -4.42 -4.06
C ARG A 43 3.10 -3.83 -5.46
N LYS A 44 1.99 -3.98 -6.20
CA LYS A 44 1.84 -3.41 -7.55
C LYS A 44 1.34 -1.98 -7.44
N VAL A 45 2.02 -1.04 -8.12
CA VAL A 45 1.64 0.39 -8.10
C VAL A 45 0.18 0.58 -8.54
N SER A 46 -0.23 -0.01 -9.65
CA SER A 46 -1.57 0.20 -10.24
C SER A 46 -2.73 -0.35 -9.42
N ARG A 47 -2.48 -1.30 -8.51
CA ARG A 47 -3.54 -2.01 -7.76
C ARG A 47 -3.52 -1.67 -6.28
N ASP A 48 -2.33 -1.46 -5.75
CA ASP A 48 -2.09 -1.48 -4.31
C ASP A 48 -1.62 -0.13 -3.77
N LEU A 49 -1.18 0.81 -4.62
CA LEU A 49 -0.87 2.16 -4.17
C LEU A 49 -2.16 2.96 -4.01
N VAL A 50 -2.39 3.50 -2.82
CA VAL A 50 -3.50 4.43 -2.59
C VAL A 50 -3.01 5.82 -2.93
N THR A 51 -3.48 6.37 -4.06
CA THR A 51 -3.21 7.77 -4.43
C THR A 51 -4.24 8.70 -3.80
N ALA A 52 -3.89 9.96 -3.59
CA ALA A 52 -4.82 10.98 -3.09
C ALA A 52 -6.09 11.06 -3.95
N GLU A 53 -5.96 10.87 -5.27
CA GLU A 53 -7.10 10.83 -6.21
C GLU A 53 -8.06 9.66 -5.95
N ALA A 54 -7.56 8.52 -5.47
CA ALA A 54 -8.39 7.35 -5.14
C ALA A 54 -9.20 7.56 -3.85
N LEU A 55 -8.71 8.37 -2.92
CA LEU A 55 -9.41 8.69 -1.66
C LEU A 55 -10.58 9.65 -1.87
N VAL A 56 -10.55 10.49 -2.90
CA VAL A 56 -11.60 11.48 -3.19
C VAL A 56 -12.81 10.87 -3.92
N LYS A 57 -12.66 9.69 -4.55
CA LYS A 57 -13.75 9.02 -5.28
C LYS A 57 -14.65 8.11 -4.42
N GLY A 58 -14.49 8.14 -3.09
CA GLY A 58 -15.25 7.31 -2.15
C GLY A 58 -16.63 7.84 -1.74
N ASP A 59 -16.98 9.08 -2.06
CA ASP A 59 -18.31 9.67 -1.80
C ASP A 59 -19.13 9.71 -3.09
N LYS A 60 -19.94 8.67 -3.34
CA LYS A 60 -21.08 8.74 -4.25
C LYS A 60 -22.19 7.80 -3.80
#